data_AF-A0A8T6Y9Y4-F1
#
_entry.id   AF-A0A8T6Y9Y4-F1
#
_cell.length_a   1.000
_cell.length_b   1.000
_cell.length_c   1.000
_cell.angle_alpha   90.00
_cell.angle_beta   90.00
_cell.angle_gamma   90.00
#
_symmetry.space_group_name_H-M   'P 1'
#
loop_
_entity.id
_entity.type
_entity.pdbx_description
1 polymer ?
#
loop_
_entity_poly.entity_id
_entity_poly.type
_entity_poly.pdbx_seq_one_letter_code
_entity_poly.pdbx_strand_id
1 'polypeptide(L)'
;MKKYATLLIAFAILFSAQPSTALISQSSDPSYTLMATGMNYTAYFSHMNTNGFKFEVDGHSFIFLPRSISYTDEPGETTLHLGSAQDTQIKHTDDMIYFENAYGLGGELQYLSNPLMVKEVYVLNELPLPPDNRDWMTISSIAMLGNDLKLRYIDDSGIEKDWEGIKTKTNEIRFYDVYDSLQFELPQPLAKDALNSELPGHYLIQEKDGILYISERFPYASLANMTLPIYLDLSLAEGYVSFGKSEYILGETLDIWARGFALADERTLLYNPSHQLVATFDWPNYVDGWTSKYIYTADATGQWTAYLQTKPFLWGDWKVQSYSTANINPVPPPTPTPSPTPQPTVAPTPVPTTAPGPSAVLYGYIYDTSGNRIYGTTITVDTGQSYRDPNDYDYVMSVPSGMRAVTAAADGYLTQTKGVYVEYGRFNRLDFNMQSTVIPTPTPTPQLLPDLSITSIDIFFEKVI
;
A
#
# COMPACT_ATOMS: atom_id res chain seq x y z
N MET A 1 38.20 -18.74 -48.93
CA MET A 1 38.48 -18.73 -47.49
C MET A 1 37.67 -17.62 -46.83
N LYS A 2 36.65 -18.02 -46.05
CA LYS A 2 36.08 -17.42 -44.81
C LYS A 2 35.80 -15.89 -44.79
N LYS A 3 34.62 -15.36 -44.39
CA LYS A 3 33.38 -15.87 -43.77
C LYS A 3 32.43 -14.64 -43.57
N TYR A 4 31.09 -14.85 -43.64
CA TYR A 4 29.96 -13.92 -43.31
C TYR A 4 29.71 -12.76 -44.31
N ALA A 5 28.68 -12.68 -45.15
CA ALA A 5 27.26 -13.08 -45.14
C ALA A 5 26.39 -12.37 -44.08
N THR A 6 25.48 -11.54 -44.59
CA THR A 6 24.23 -11.04 -43.98
C THR A 6 24.31 -9.72 -43.19
N LEU A 7 24.26 -8.61 -43.93
CA LEU A 7 23.88 -7.28 -43.45
C LEU A 7 22.77 -6.74 -44.37
N LEU A 8 21.52 -7.11 -44.09
CA LEU A 8 20.32 -6.39 -44.54
C LEU A 8 19.12 -6.94 -43.75
N ILE A 9 18.28 -6.04 -43.24
CA ILE A 9 16.99 -6.25 -42.54
C ILE A 9 17.10 -6.41 -41.02
N ALA A 10 17.15 -5.27 -40.31
CA ALA A 10 16.84 -5.18 -38.87
C ALA A 10 16.10 -3.87 -38.55
N PHE A 11 15.12 -3.51 -39.38
CA PHE A 11 14.16 -2.42 -39.09
C PHE A 11 12.85 -2.74 -39.83
N ALA A 12 12.09 -3.71 -39.29
CA ALA A 12 10.64 -3.91 -39.52
C ALA A 12 10.19 -5.32 -39.06
N ILE A 13 10.26 -5.64 -37.76
CA ILE A 13 9.35 -6.62 -37.12
C ILE A 13 9.09 -6.15 -35.67
N LEU A 14 8.36 -5.05 -35.56
CA LEU A 14 7.53 -4.72 -34.40
C LEU A 14 6.11 -4.64 -35.00
N PHE A 15 5.16 -5.37 -34.41
CA PHE A 15 3.80 -5.66 -34.90
C PHE A 15 3.64 -6.81 -35.91
N SER A 16 3.75 -8.06 -35.44
CA SER A 16 2.79 -9.14 -35.79
C SER A 16 3.17 -10.47 -35.10
N ALA A 17 2.93 -10.58 -33.80
CA ALA A 17 2.65 -11.88 -33.20
C ALA A 17 1.25 -11.74 -32.59
N GLN A 18 0.24 -12.25 -33.28
CA GLN A 18 -1.08 -12.38 -32.66
C GLN A 18 -0.97 -13.36 -31.49
N PRO A 19 -1.63 -13.11 -30.35
CA PRO A 19 -1.56 -13.97 -29.16
C PRO A 19 -2.28 -15.33 -29.34
N SER A 20 -2.61 -15.75 -30.56
CA SER A 20 -3.49 -16.89 -30.81
C SER A 20 -2.80 -18.27 -30.82
N THR A 21 -1.52 -18.39 -30.45
CA THR A 21 -0.80 -19.68 -30.48
C THR A 21 -0.02 -20.02 -29.22
N ALA A 22 -0.27 -19.36 -28.09
CA ALA A 22 0.30 -19.80 -26.82
C ALA A 22 -0.23 -21.21 -26.49
N LEU A 23 0.67 -22.20 -26.51
CA LEU A 23 0.37 -23.57 -26.11
C LEU A 23 0.06 -23.58 -24.61
N ILE A 24 -1.18 -23.95 -24.26
CA ILE A 24 -1.63 -24.07 -22.87
C ILE A 24 -0.94 -25.28 -22.24
N SER A 25 -0.07 -25.04 -21.26
CA SER A 25 0.34 -26.08 -20.32
C SER A 25 -0.73 -26.18 -19.24
N GLN A 26 -1.37 -27.34 -19.10
CA GLN A 26 -2.26 -27.59 -17.96
C GLN A 26 -1.41 -27.51 -16.68
N SER A 27 -1.84 -26.70 -15.72
CA SER A 27 -1.26 -26.69 -14.38
C SER A 27 -1.42 -28.08 -13.76
N SER A 28 -0.35 -28.62 -13.17
CA SER A 28 -0.43 -29.83 -12.33
C SER A 28 -1.13 -29.58 -10.99
N ASP A 29 -1.36 -28.32 -10.65
CA ASP A 29 -2.08 -27.90 -9.45
C ASP A 29 -3.59 -28.14 -9.62
N PRO A 30 -4.19 -29.08 -8.85
CA PRO A 30 -5.62 -29.34 -8.92
C PRO A 30 -6.46 -28.18 -8.35
N SER A 31 -5.88 -27.09 -7.84
CA SER A 31 -6.59 -25.95 -7.27
C SER A 31 -7.01 -24.89 -8.29
N TYR A 32 -6.40 -24.84 -9.50
CA TYR A 32 -6.92 -24.03 -10.59
C TYR A 32 -6.43 -24.44 -11.99
N THR A 33 -7.23 -24.17 -13.02
CA THR A 33 -6.88 -24.30 -14.45
C THR A 33 -6.89 -22.92 -15.10
N LEU A 34 -5.81 -22.49 -15.74
CA LEU A 34 -5.80 -21.27 -16.57
C LEU A 34 -6.09 -21.64 -18.04
N MET A 35 -7.10 -21.02 -18.66
CA MET A 35 -7.35 -21.05 -20.10
C MET A 35 -7.27 -19.64 -20.68
N ALA A 36 -6.34 -19.40 -21.60
CA ALA A 36 -6.31 -18.16 -22.36
C ALA A 36 -7.31 -18.22 -23.52
N THR A 37 -8.10 -17.15 -23.72
CA THR A 37 -8.97 -16.96 -24.90
C THR A 37 -8.75 -15.55 -25.47
N GLY A 38 -7.83 -15.41 -26.42
CA GLY A 38 -7.44 -14.09 -26.95
C GLY A 38 -6.52 -13.31 -25.99
N MET A 39 -6.84 -12.05 -25.68
CA MET A 39 -6.12 -11.25 -24.66
C MET A 39 -6.65 -11.48 -23.23
N ASN A 40 -7.63 -12.37 -23.06
CA ASN A 40 -8.25 -12.63 -21.77
C ASN A 40 -7.74 -13.97 -21.19
N TYR A 41 -7.49 -13.99 -19.89
CA TYR A 41 -7.12 -15.21 -19.15
C TYR A 41 -8.33 -15.66 -18.31
N THR A 42 -8.78 -16.88 -18.50
CA THR A 42 -9.81 -17.49 -17.65
C THR A 42 -9.12 -18.36 -16.62
N ALA A 43 -9.35 -18.16 -15.32
CA ALA A 43 -8.83 -19.05 -14.29
C ALA A 43 -10.01 -19.81 -13.65
N TYR A 44 -10.06 -21.11 -13.87
CA TYR A 44 -11.01 -21.99 -13.22
C TYR A 44 -10.43 -22.41 -11.88
N PHE A 45 -10.90 -21.85 -10.77
CA PHE A 45 -10.47 -22.29 -9.45
C PHE A 45 -11.23 -23.55 -9.07
N SER A 46 -10.57 -24.69 -9.14
CA SER A 46 -11.17 -25.98 -8.82
C SER A 46 -11.45 -26.02 -7.31
N HIS A 47 -12.64 -25.55 -6.93
CA HIS A 47 -13.14 -25.39 -5.56
C HIS A 47 -12.27 -24.43 -4.73
N MET A 48 -12.81 -23.24 -4.40
CA MET A 48 -12.22 -22.25 -3.48
C MET A 48 -12.04 -22.80 -2.05
N ASN A 49 -11.11 -23.73 -1.88
CA ASN A 49 -10.41 -24.05 -0.66
C ASN A 49 -8.93 -23.89 -1.00
N THR A 50 -8.30 -22.77 -0.59
CA THR A 50 -6.97 -22.72 0.08
C THR A 50 -6.17 -21.44 -0.14
N ASN A 51 -6.40 -20.64 -1.20
CA ASN A 51 -5.53 -19.49 -1.48
C ASN A 51 -6.04 -18.19 -0.85
N GLY A 52 -6.22 -18.21 0.47
CA GLY A 52 -6.51 -17.01 1.25
C GLY A 52 -5.32 -16.05 1.28
N PHE A 53 -5.56 -14.81 1.71
CA PHE A 53 -4.50 -13.84 1.92
C PHE A 53 -3.78 -14.17 3.21
N LYS A 54 -2.54 -14.64 3.11
CA LYS A 54 -1.65 -14.75 4.27
C LYS A 54 -0.98 -13.40 4.50
N PHE A 55 -1.40 -12.72 5.55
CA PHE A 55 -0.69 -11.59 6.13
C PHE A 55 0.38 -12.14 7.07
N GLU A 56 1.61 -11.62 6.98
CA GLU A 56 2.68 -11.96 7.92
C GLU A 56 3.30 -10.66 8.44
N VAL A 57 3.23 -10.43 9.75
CA VAL A 57 3.74 -9.23 10.43
C VAL A 57 4.49 -9.69 11.67
N ASP A 58 5.75 -9.29 11.81
CA ASP A 58 6.62 -9.63 12.95
C ASP A 58 6.69 -11.14 13.26
N GLY A 59 6.58 -11.99 12.23
CA GLY A 59 6.62 -13.45 12.35
C GLY A 59 5.27 -14.10 12.72
N HIS A 60 4.23 -13.30 12.96
CA HIS A 60 2.86 -13.76 13.11
C HIS A 60 2.19 -13.86 11.75
N SER A 61 1.35 -14.87 11.53
CA SER A 61 0.59 -14.99 10.29
C SER A 61 -0.91 -15.07 10.50
N PHE A 62 -1.66 -14.38 9.65
CA PHE A 62 -3.11 -14.39 9.58
C PHE A 62 -3.54 -14.73 8.16
N ILE A 63 -4.28 -15.83 7.98
CA ILE A 63 -4.75 -16.25 6.64
C ILE A 63 -6.24 -15.92 6.53
N PHE A 64 -6.61 -15.00 5.65
CA PHE A 64 -8.00 -14.61 5.38
C PHE A 64 -8.55 -15.33 4.15
N LEU A 65 -9.62 -16.09 4.33
CA LEU A 65 -10.27 -16.91 3.31
C LEU A 65 -11.71 -16.44 3.11
N PRO A 66 -12.02 -15.72 2.03
CA PRO A 66 -13.41 -15.46 1.63
C PRO A 66 -14.19 -16.75 1.47
N ARG A 67 -15.41 -16.80 2.01
CA ARG A 67 -16.25 -18.01 1.94
C ARG A 67 -17.50 -17.81 1.10
N SER A 68 -18.31 -16.82 1.44
CA SER A 68 -19.66 -16.70 0.87
C SER A 68 -20.26 -15.33 1.10
N ILE A 69 -21.16 -14.96 0.20
CA ILE A 69 -22.08 -13.84 0.38
C ILE A 69 -23.46 -14.43 0.74
N SER A 70 -24.10 -13.88 1.76
CA SER A 70 -25.40 -14.36 2.25
C SER A 70 -26.26 -13.24 2.82
N TYR A 71 -27.56 -13.47 2.92
CA TYR A 71 -28.44 -12.67 3.78
C TYR A 71 -28.60 -13.33 5.14
N THR A 72 -28.42 -12.55 6.21
CA THR A 72 -28.55 -13.01 7.59
C THR A 72 -29.59 -12.19 8.37
N ASP A 73 -30.24 -12.84 9.34
CA ASP A 73 -31.06 -12.18 10.36
C ASP A 73 -30.16 -11.59 11.46
N GLU A 74 -30.68 -10.70 12.32
CA GLU A 74 -29.91 -10.04 13.40
C GLU A 74 -29.02 -10.99 14.24
N PRO A 75 -29.46 -12.18 14.70
CA PRO A 75 -28.58 -13.10 15.43
C PRO A 75 -27.52 -13.76 14.53
N GLY A 76 -27.62 -13.64 13.21
CA GLY A 76 -26.69 -14.21 12.23
C GLY A 76 -26.82 -15.72 12.11
N GLU A 77 -28.01 -16.26 12.36
CA GLU A 77 -28.29 -17.71 12.40
C GLU A 77 -28.97 -18.19 11.11
N THR A 78 -29.89 -17.40 10.56
CA THR A 78 -30.61 -17.77 9.33
C THR A 78 -29.90 -17.22 8.11
N THR A 79 -29.09 -18.06 7.45
CA THR A 79 -28.39 -17.69 6.21
C THR A 79 -29.25 -18.03 4.99
N LEU A 80 -29.44 -17.08 4.09
CA LEU A 80 -29.79 -17.37 2.70
C LEU A 80 -28.49 -17.18 1.96
N HIS A 81 -27.94 -18.30 1.54
CA HIS A 81 -26.75 -18.29 0.72
C HIS A 81 -27.09 -17.69 -0.65
N LEU A 82 -26.48 -16.56 -0.97
CA LEU A 82 -26.65 -15.88 -2.26
C LEU A 82 -25.71 -16.47 -3.31
N GLY A 83 -24.50 -16.80 -2.86
CA GLY A 83 -23.56 -17.54 -3.66
C GLY A 83 -22.28 -17.85 -2.88
N SER A 84 -21.66 -18.93 -3.29
CA SER A 84 -20.27 -19.22 -2.96
C SER A 84 -19.42 -18.59 -4.03
N ALA A 85 -18.15 -18.40 -3.72
CA ALA A 85 -17.23 -18.01 -4.76
C ALA A 85 -17.20 -19.06 -5.88
N GLN A 86 -17.26 -18.61 -7.14
CA GLN A 86 -17.36 -19.43 -8.34
C GLN A 86 -16.09 -19.30 -9.18
N ASP A 87 -15.82 -20.31 -9.99
CA ASP A 87 -14.85 -20.28 -11.07
C ASP A 87 -15.23 -19.15 -12.04
N THR A 88 -14.35 -18.15 -12.21
CA THR A 88 -14.64 -17.03 -13.10
C THR A 88 -13.43 -16.56 -13.90
N GLN A 89 -13.69 -15.81 -14.97
CA GLN A 89 -12.66 -15.17 -15.78
C GLN A 89 -11.93 -14.10 -14.96
N ILE A 90 -10.60 -14.16 -15.00
CA ILE A 90 -9.76 -13.11 -14.43
C ILE A 90 -9.55 -12.06 -15.50
N LYS A 91 -9.88 -10.83 -15.16
CA LYS A 91 -9.47 -9.68 -15.96
C LYS A 91 -8.41 -8.91 -15.19
N HIS A 92 -7.46 -8.36 -15.92
CA HIS A 92 -6.43 -7.53 -15.33
C HIS A 92 -6.32 -6.23 -16.12
N THR A 93 -6.02 -5.17 -15.39
CA THR A 93 -5.52 -3.90 -15.88
C THR A 93 -4.15 -3.66 -15.25
N ASP A 94 -3.50 -2.54 -15.56
CA ASP A 94 -2.16 -2.25 -15.02
C ASP A 94 -2.13 -2.25 -13.48
N ASP A 95 -3.23 -1.84 -12.82
CA ASP A 95 -3.28 -1.65 -11.35
C ASP A 95 -4.32 -2.53 -10.63
N MET A 96 -5.08 -3.36 -11.36
CA MET A 96 -6.22 -4.08 -10.79
C MET A 96 -6.38 -5.46 -11.41
N ILE A 97 -6.62 -6.46 -10.57
CA ILE A 97 -7.07 -7.80 -10.96
C ILE A 97 -8.52 -7.92 -10.51
N TYR A 98 -9.43 -8.30 -11.40
CA TYR A 98 -10.83 -8.50 -11.02
C TYR A 98 -11.41 -9.80 -11.56
N PHE A 99 -12.34 -10.34 -10.78
CA PHE A 99 -13.00 -11.62 -10.98
C PHE A 99 -14.47 -11.30 -11.21
N GLU A 100 -14.91 -11.36 -12.47
CA GLU A 100 -16.28 -11.00 -12.83
C GLU A 100 -17.27 -12.00 -12.24
N ASN A 101 -18.38 -11.56 -11.65
CA ASN A 101 -19.41 -12.48 -11.15
C ASN A 101 -18.85 -13.55 -10.18
N ALA A 102 -17.81 -13.20 -9.41
CA ALA A 102 -17.08 -14.10 -8.52
C ALA A 102 -17.99 -14.82 -7.51
N TYR A 103 -19.15 -14.26 -7.16
CA TYR A 103 -20.10 -14.88 -6.22
C TYR A 103 -21.46 -15.19 -6.84
N GLY A 104 -21.60 -15.06 -8.17
CA GLY A 104 -22.91 -15.00 -8.81
C GLY A 104 -23.63 -13.67 -8.56
N LEU A 105 -24.74 -13.45 -9.25
CA LEU A 105 -25.66 -12.30 -9.04
C LEU A 105 -25.04 -10.92 -9.30
N GLY A 106 -24.05 -10.81 -10.20
CA GLY A 106 -23.45 -9.52 -10.54
C GLY A 106 -22.48 -8.96 -9.50
N GLY A 107 -22.12 -9.77 -8.48
CA GLY A 107 -21.05 -9.47 -7.55
C GLY A 107 -19.68 -9.76 -8.18
N GLU A 108 -18.86 -8.73 -8.34
CA GLU A 108 -17.46 -8.83 -8.74
C GLU A 108 -16.55 -8.79 -7.51
N LEU A 109 -15.38 -9.40 -7.65
CA LEU A 109 -14.31 -9.29 -6.66
C LEU A 109 -13.14 -8.58 -7.30
N GLN A 110 -12.72 -7.45 -6.74
CA GLN A 110 -11.63 -6.61 -7.24
C GLN A 110 -10.47 -6.62 -6.26
N TYR A 111 -9.27 -6.83 -6.79
CA TYR A 111 -8.00 -6.68 -6.08
C TYR A 111 -7.27 -5.48 -6.66
N LEU A 112 -7.19 -4.42 -5.86
CA LEU A 112 -6.36 -3.28 -6.20
C LEU A 112 -4.92 -3.63 -5.83
N SER A 113 -4.05 -3.73 -6.84
CA SER A 113 -2.64 -4.00 -6.67
C SER A 113 -1.90 -2.66 -6.56
N ASN A 114 -1.78 -2.13 -5.34
CA ASN A 114 -0.85 -1.04 -5.08
C ASN A 114 0.54 -1.66 -4.80
N PRO A 115 1.65 -1.08 -5.28
CA PRO A 115 3.01 -1.52 -4.92
C PRO A 115 3.23 -1.71 -3.40
N LEU A 116 2.42 -1.04 -2.57
CA LEU A 116 2.49 -1.09 -1.11
C LEU A 116 1.37 -1.93 -0.46
N MET A 117 0.35 -2.38 -1.18
CA MET A 117 -0.79 -3.11 -0.58
C MET A 117 -1.63 -3.85 -1.63
N VAL A 118 -2.07 -5.07 -1.32
CA VAL A 118 -3.17 -5.74 -2.02
C VAL A 118 -4.46 -5.44 -1.25
N LYS A 119 -5.38 -4.69 -1.87
CA LYS A 119 -6.68 -4.36 -1.29
C LYS A 119 -7.77 -5.17 -1.97
N GLU A 120 -8.49 -5.99 -1.20
CA GLU A 120 -9.68 -6.71 -1.67
C GLU A 120 -10.92 -5.83 -1.49
N VAL A 121 -11.68 -5.66 -2.57
CA VAL A 121 -12.94 -4.91 -2.61
C VAL A 121 -13.99 -5.76 -3.29
N TYR A 122 -15.13 -5.97 -2.63
CA TYR A 122 -16.28 -6.59 -3.27
C TYR A 122 -17.12 -5.54 -3.95
N VAL A 123 -17.46 -5.75 -5.21
CA VAL A 123 -18.22 -4.79 -6.00
C VAL A 123 -19.57 -5.39 -6.35
N LEU A 124 -20.62 -4.81 -5.82
CA LEU A 124 -21.99 -5.18 -6.13
C LEU A 124 -22.50 -4.28 -7.25
N ASN A 125 -22.65 -4.84 -8.45
CA ASN A 125 -23.31 -4.15 -9.55
C ASN A 125 -24.84 -4.26 -9.48
N GLU A 126 -25.35 -5.23 -8.73
CA GLU A 126 -26.77 -5.45 -8.46
C GLU A 126 -26.93 -5.86 -6.99
N LEU A 127 -28.04 -5.45 -6.37
CA LEU A 127 -28.37 -5.82 -5.00
C LEU A 127 -29.61 -6.74 -5.01
N PRO A 128 -29.44 -8.07 -4.88
CA PRO A 128 -30.55 -9.01 -5.01
C PRO A 128 -31.63 -8.79 -3.93
N LEU A 129 -32.90 -9.01 -4.23
CA LEU A 129 -33.96 -8.86 -3.21
C LEU A 129 -33.87 -9.97 -2.15
N PRO A 130 -33.88 -9.64 -0.84
CA PRO A 130 -33.88 -10.65 0.20
C PRO A 130 -35.27 -11.30 0.31
N PRO A 131 -35.35 -12.63 0.47
CA PRO A 131 -36.58 -13.30 0.84
C PRO A 131 -36.85 -13.06 2.34
N ASP A 132 -37.74 -12.09 2.59
CA ASP A 132 -38.42 -11.75 3.85
C ASP A 132 -37.53 -11.35 5.05
N ASN A 133 -37.74 -10.15 5.61
CA ASN A 133 -37.25 -9.65 6.92
C ASN A 133 -35.76 -9.90 7.26
N ARG A 134 -34.91 -10.14 6.26
CA ARG A 134 -33.46 -10.26 6.47
C ARG A 134 -32.84 -8.89 6.36
N ASP A 135 -32.37 -8.42 7.50
CA ASP A 135 -31.91 -7.04 7.61
C ASP A 135 -30.45 -6.87 7.18
N TRP A 136 -29.70 -7.95 6.97
CA TRP A 136 -28.25 -7.86 6.78
C TRP A 136 -27.76 -8.63 5.56
N MET A 137 -26.99 -7.93 4.72
CA MET A 137 -26.10 -8.58 3.77
C MET A 137 -24.78 -8.90 4.46
N THR A 138 -24.27 -10.11 4.25
CA THR A 138 -23.14 -10.66 5.00
C THR A 138 -22.09 -11.24 4.08
N ILE A 139 -20.86 -10.75 4.21
CA ILE A 139 -19.67 -11.36 3.62
C ILE A 139 -18.98 -12.15 4.72
N SER A 140 -18.87 -13.46 4.54
CA SER A 140 -18.24 -14.33 5.53
C SER A 140 -16.85 -14.74 5.07
N SER A 141 -15.92 -14.67 6.00
CA SER A 141 -14.53 -15.06 5.84
C SER A 141 -14.06 -15.91 7.01
N ILE A 142 -13.02 -16.69 6.76
CA ILE A 142 -12.36 -17.51 7.76
C ILE A 142 -10.94 -17.00 7.96
N ALA A 143 -10.53 -16.93 9.20
CA ALA A 143 -9.22 -16.53 9.64
C ALA A 143 -8.59 -17.62 10.51
N MET A 144 -7.35 -17.97 10.20
CA MET A 144 -6.53 -18.84 11.06
C MET A 144 -5.53 -17.96 11.82
N LEU A 145 -5.60 -18.02 13.16
CA LEU A 145 -4.77 -17.23 14.05
C LEU A 145 -3.56 -18.05 14.50
N GLY A 146 -2.38 -17.43 14.52
CA GLY A 146 -1.22 -17.99 15.23
C GLY A 146 -1.52 -18.14 16.73
N ASN A 147 -0.97 -19.17 17.37
CA ASN A 147 -1.20 -19.45 18.80
C ASN A 147 -0.67 -18.34 19.75
N ASP A 148 0.02 -17.35 19.21
CA ASP A 148 0.72 -16.28 19.90
C ASP A 148 0.00 -14.92 19.81
N LEU A 149 -1.12 -14.86 19.09
CA LEU A 149 -1.93 -13.64 18.99
C LEU A 149 -3.13 -13.68 19.94
N LYS A 150 -3.39 -12.55 20.59
CA LYS A 150 -4.60 -12.26 21.37
C LYS A 150 -5.55 -11.40 20.53
N LEU A 151 -6.83 -11.75 20.53
CA LEU A 151 -7.87 -10.97 19.89
C LEU A 151 -8.52 -10.00 20.90
N ARG A 152 -8.71 -8.75 20.51
CA ARG A 152 -9.59 -7.78 21.17
C ARG A 152 -10.53 -7.16 20.14
N TYR A 153 -11.61 -6.56 20.61
CA TYR A 153 -12.61 -5.95 19.73
C TYR A 153 -13.14 -4.64 20.31
N ILE A 154 -13.58 -3.72 19.44
CA ILE A 154 -14.18 -2.44 19.82
C ILE A 154 -15.70 -2.51 19.66
N ASP A 155 -16.43 -2.54 20.78
CA ASP A 155 -17.89 -2.67 20.75
C ASP A 155 -18.62 -1.45 20.13
N ASP A 156 -19.94 -1.54 20.02
CA ASP A 156 -20.79 -0.46 19.48
C ASP A 156 -20.69 0.86 20.28
N SER A 157 -20.13 0.84 21.50
CA SER A 157 -19.88 2.02 22.34
C SER A 157 -18.46 2.57 22.21
N GLY A 158 -17.62 1.98 21.35
CA GLY A 158 -16.23 2.37 21.16
C GLY A 158 -15.29 1.85 22.26
N ILE A 159 -15.72 0.88 23.07
CA ILE A 159 -14.92 0.34 24.17
C ILE A 159 -14.21 -0.93 23.72
N GLU A 160 -12.89 -0.97 23.95
CA GLU A 160 -12.08 -2.15 23.70
C GLU A 160 -12.32 -3.23 24.76
N LYS A 161 -12.53 -4.46 24.31
CA LYS A 161 -12.80 -5.63 25.14
C LYS A 161 -11.94 -6.81 24.71
N ASP A 162 -11.53 -7.62 25.69
CA ASP A 162 -10.89 -8.91 25.43
C ASP A 162 -11.88 -9.86 24.76
N TRP A 163 -11.38 -10.69 23.85
CA TRP A 163 -12.17 -11.71 23.20
C TRP A 163 -12.46 -12.88 24.13
N GLU A 164 -13.75 -13.21 24.31
CA GLU A 164 -14.22 -14.27 25.20
C GLU A 164 -14.59 -15.58 24.46
N GLY A 165 -14.35 -15.68 23.15
CA GLY A 165 -14.69 -16.88 22.36
C GLY A 165 -16.16 -16.98 21.95
N ILE A 166 -16.99 -15.98 22.27
CA ILE A 166 -18.44 -15.99 22.01
C ILE A 166 -18.76 -15.12 20.80
N LYS A 167 -19.75 -15.53 20.00
CA LYS A 167 -20.28 -14.75 18.88
C LYS A 167 -20.57 -13.30 19.29
N THR A 168 -19.81 -12.35 18.76
CA THR A 168 -19.89 -10.94 19.18
C THR A 168 -19.96 -10.00 17.98
N LYS A 169 -20.88 -9.03 18.06
CA LYS A 169 -20.97 -7.90 17.13
C LYS A 169 -19.97 -6.83 17.56
N THR A 170 -19.15 -6.34 16.63
CA THR A 170 -18.12 -5.35 16.91
C THR A 170 -17.91 -4.41 15.74
N ASN A 171 -17.42 -3.21 16.01
CA ASN A 171 -17.02 -2.25 14.98
C ASN A 171 -15.63 -2.59 14.47
N GLU A 172 -14.67 -2.80 15.36
CA GLU A 172 -13.26 -3.01 14.99
C GLU A 172 -12.72 -4.28 15.65
N ILE A 173 -11.64 -4.82 15.09
CA ILE A 173 -10.95 -6.02 15.57
C ILE A 173 -9.47 -5.68 15.70
N ARG A 174 -8.86 -5.97 16.86
CA ARG A 174 -7.44 -5.75 17.09
C ARG A 174 -6.76 -7.03 17.50
N PHE A 175 -5.54 -7.20 17.02
CA PHE A 175 -4.74 -8.38 17.26
C PHE A 175 -3.43 -7.95 17.90
N TYR A 176 -3.17 -8.52 19.06
CA TYR A 176 -2.02 -8.22 19.90
C TYR A 176 -1.13 -9.44 20.00
N ASP A 177 0.16 -9.24 20.20
CA ASP A 177 1.06 -10.35 20.55
C ASP A 177 0.90 -10.77 22.02
N VAL A 178 1.73 -11.72 22.45
CA VAL A 178 1.78 -12.18 23.84
C VAL A 178 2.13 -11.08 24.85
N TYR A 179 2.77 -9.99 24.40
CA TYR A 179 3.20 -8.84 25.20
C TYR A 179 2.20 -7.67 25.17
N ASP A 180 1.02 -7.86 24.59
CA ASP A 180 0.00 -6.82 24.41
C ASP A 180 0.46 -5.65 23.51
N SER A 181 1.39 -5.92 22.58
CA SER A 181 1.73 -5.00 21.49
C SER A 181 0.79 -5.19 20.31
N LEU A 182 0.15 -4.12 19.83
CA LEU A 182 -0.74 -4.15 18.67
C LEU A 182 0.06 -4.56 17.43
N GLN A 183 -0.34 -5.67 16.81
CA GLN A 183 0.28 -6.21 15.60
C GLN A 183 -0.49 -5.78 14.36
N PHE A 184 -1.81 -5.91 14.39
CA PHE A 184 -2.69 -5.49 13.30
C PHE A 184 -4.12 -5.22 13.77
N GLU A 185 -4.87 -4.51 12.93
CA GLU A 185 -6.24 -4.06 13.22
C GLU A 185 -7.11 -4.20 11.97
N LEU A 186 -8.32 -4.73 12.11
CA LEU A 186 -9.37 -4.64 11.11
C LEU A 186 -10.33 -3.51 11.54
N PRO A 187 -10.32 -2.36 10.87
CA PRO A 187 -11.16 -1.21 11.21
C PRO A 187 -12.61 -1.50 10.85
N GLN A 188 -13.53 -0.60 11.20
CA GLN A 188 -14.93 -0.76 10.85
C GLN A 188 -15.12 -0.96 9.34
N PRO A 189 -15.82 -2.04 8.91
CA PRO A 189 -16.01 -2.30 7.49
C PRO A 189 -16.92 -1.22 6.90
N LEU A 190 -16.62 -0.78 5.68
CA LEU A 190 -17.33 0.32 5.03
C LEU A 190 -17.88 -0.14 3.68
N ALA A 191 -19.13 0.23 3.40
CA ALA A 191 -19.66 0.20 2.04
C ALA A 191 -19.55 1.62 1.45
N LYS A 192 -19.08 1.73 0.21
CA LYS A 192 -19.04 2.98 -0.57
C LYS A 192 -19.86 2.82 -1.84
N ASP A 193 -20.60 3.84 -2.23
CA ASP A 193 -21.39 3.82 -3.47
C ASP A 193 -20.67 4.54 -4.61
N ALA A 194 -21.24 4.55 -5.82
CA ALA A 194 -20.68 5.23 -6.98
C ALA A 194 -20.52 6.76 -6.82
N LEU A 195 -21.19 7.35 -5.84
CA LEU A 195 -21.08 8.77 -5.47
C LEU A 195 -20.14 8.99 -4.27
N ASN A 196 -19.43 7.94 -3.84
CA ASN A 196 -18.56 7.92 -2.68
C ASN A 196 -19.30 8.21 -1.36
N SER A 197 -20.60 7.90 -1.30
CA SER A 197 -21.37 7.89 -0.05
C SER A 197 -20.96 6.68 0.77
N GLU A 198 -20.73 6.87 2.07
CA GLU A 198 -20.25 5.81 2.96
C GLU A 198 -21.37 5.29 3.87
N LEU A 199 -21.41 3.98 4.05
CA LEU A 199 -22.29 3.27 4.97
C LEU A 199 -21.46 2.35 5.86
N PRO A 200 -21.39 2.60 7.19
CA PRO A 200 -20.67 1.72 8.08
C PRO A 200 -21.38 0.36 8.23
N GLY A 201 -20.58 -0.70 8.28
CA GLY A 201 -20.99 -2.04 8.67
C GLY A 201 -20.50 -2.40 10.07
N HIS A 202 -20.62 -3.67 10.41
CA HIS A 202 -20.08 -4.26 11.63
C HIS A 202 -19.53 -5.65 11.35
N TYR A 203 -18.56 -6.09 12.15
CA TYR A 203 -18.16 -7.48 12.18
C TYR A 203 -19.03 -8.28 13.13
N LEU A 204 -19.20 -9.55 12.78
CA LEU A 204 -19.73 -10.62 13.60
C LEU A 204 -18.65 -11.69 13.64
N ILE A 205 -18.01 -11.83 14.79
CA ILE A 205 -16.89 -12.74 14.98
C ILE A 205 -17.37 -13.96 15.73
N GLN A 206 -16.90 -15.15 15.37
CA GLN A 206 -17.09 -16.38 16.12
C GLN A 206 -15.81 -17.21 16.07
N GLU A 207 -15.33 -17.73 17.19
CA GLU A 207 -14.20 -18.66 17.21
C GLU A 207 -14.73 -20.08 17.39
N LYS A 208 -14.20 -21.01 16.61
CA LYS A 208 -14.48 -22.44 16.78
C LYS A 208 -13.26 -23.26 16.38
N ASP A 209 -12.78 -24.09 17.30
CA ASP A 209 -11.64 -24.99 17.07
C ASP A 209 -10.36 -24.25 16.62
N GLY A 210 -10.10 -23.05 17.18
CA GLY A 210 -8.95 -22.20 16.82
C GLY A 210 -9.10 -21.48 15.47
N ILE A 211 -10.26 -21.60 14.83
CA ILE A 211 -10.59 -20.91 13.58
C ILE A 211 -11.52 -19.75 13.89
N LEU A 212 -11.15 -18.56 13.45
CA LEU A 212 -11.93 -17.35 13.58
C LEU A 212 -12.82 -17.17 12.35
N TYR A 213 -14.13 -17.18 12.53
CA TYR A 213 -15.12 -16.89 11.51
C TYR A 213 -15.49 -15.42 11.64
N ILE A 214 -15.05 -14.61 10.68
CA ILE A 214 -15.31 -13.17 10.64
C ILE A 214 -16.39 -12.94 9.58
N SER A 215 -17.49 -12.33 9.96
CA SER A 215 -18.58 -11.98 9.04
C SER A 215 -18.82 -10.49 9.07
N GLU A 216 -18.67 -9.83 7.94
CA GLU A 216 -19.00 -8.42 7.78
C GLU A 216 -20.46 -8.27 7.45
N ARG A 217 -21.12 -7.30 8.08
CA ARG A 217 -22.57 -7.14 8.01
C ARG A 217 -22.95 -5.71 7.72
N PHE A 218 -23.75 -5.55 6.67
CA PHE A 218 -24.27 -4.27 6.23
C PHE A 218 -25.80 -4.33 6.21
N PRO A 219 -26.50 -3.30 6.76
CA PRO A 219 -27.96 -3.29 6.74
C PRO A 219 -28.48 -3.24 5.29
N TYR A 220 -29.25 -4.24 4.87
CA TYR A 220 -29.80 -4.32 3.51
C TYR A 220 -30.61 -3.08 3.15
N ALA A 221 -31.49 -2.63 4.05
CA ALA A 221 -32.31 -1.45 3.83
C ALA A 221 -31.46 -0.18 3.59
N SER A 222 -30.26 -0.12 4.15
CA SER A 222 -29.32 0.98 3.92
C SER A 222 -28.59 0.83 2.58
N LEU A 223 -28.10 -0.37 2.27
CA LEU A 223 -27.49 -0.68 0.97
C LEU A 223 -28.44 -0.43 -0.20
N ALA A 224 -29.74 -0.74 -0.04
CA ALA A 224 -30.75 -0.54 -1.08
C ALA A 224 -30.97 0.94 -1.44
N ASN A 225 -30.52 1.87 -0.60
CA ASN A 225 -30.58 3.31 -0.87
C ASN A 225 -29.27 3.86 -1.49
N MET A 226 -28.23 3.04 -1.64
CA MET A 226 -26.95 3.44 -2.20
C MET A 226 -26.96 3.36 -3.73
N THR A 227 -26.12 4.19 -4.37
CA THR A 227 -25.98 4.25 -5.84
C THR A 227 -25.02 3.15 -6.33
N LEU A 228 -25.52 2.18 -7.10
CA LEU A 228 -24.68 1.14 -7.68
C LEU A 228 -23.61 1.70 -8.65
N PRO A 229 -22.42 1.06 -8.77
CA PRO A 229 -21.97 -0.09 -7.96
C PRO A 229 -21.68 0.26 -6.50
N ILE A 230 -21.87 -0.70 -5.60
CA ILE A 230 -21.50 -0.60 -4.18
C ILE A 230 -20.21 -1.38 -3.95
N TYR A 231 -19.20 -0.70 -3.42
CA TYR A 231 -17.89 -1.22 -3.04
C TYR A 231 -17.92 -1.56 -1.55
N LEU A 232 -17.83 -2.82 -1.19
CA LEU A 232 -17.71 -3.27 0.19
C LEU A 232 -16.21 -3.44 0.46
N ASP A 233 -15.71 -2.51 1.27
CA ASP A 233 -14.32 -2.38 1.62
C ASP A 233 -14.08 -3.11 2.95
N LEU A 234 -13.32 -4.20 2.86
CA LEU A 234 -12.95 -5.04 3.98
C LEU A 234 -11.79 -4.45 4.79
N SER A 235 -11.07 -3.50 4.19
CA SER A 235 -9.69 -3.25 4.57
C SER A 235 -9.55 -2.21 5.68
N LEU A 236 -8.68 -2.59 6.63
CA LEU A 236 -7.51 -1.83 7.06
C LEU A 236 -7.52 -0.43 6.45
N ALA A 237 -7.61 0.61 7.28
CA ALA A 237 -7.51 1.99 6.86
C ALA A 237 -6.35 2.13 5.87
N GLU A 238 -6.35 3.14 5.00
CA GLU A 238 -5.28 3.42 4.02
C GLU A 238 -3.86 3.59 4.63
N GLY A 239 -3.63 3.16 5.87
CA GLY A 239 -2.34 2.85 6.45
C GLY A 239 -1.58 1.81 5.65
N TYR A 240 -0.48 2.28 5.08
CA TYR A 240 0.71 1.56 4.66
C TYR A 240 0.88 0.21 5.39
N VAL A 241 0.48 -0.90 4.74
CA VAL A 241 1.09 -2.20 5.04
C VAL A 241 2.45 -2.20 4.36
N SER A 242 3.42 -1.50 4.97
CA SER A 242 4.79 -1.52 4.47
C SER A 242 5.35 -2.92 4.66
N PHE A 243 5.47 -3.68 3.57
CA PHE A 243 6.41 -4.79 3.52
C PHE A 243 7.82 -4.21 3.46
N GLY A 244 8.33 -3.75 4.60
CA GLY A 244 9.68 -3.22 4.71
C GLY A 244 9.84 -2.18 5.81
N LYS A 245 10.90 -2.32 6.61
CA LYS A 245 11.45 -1.22 7.43
C LYS A 245 11.81 -0.05 6.53
N SER A 246 11.65 1.18 7.03
CA SER A 246 12.02 2.42 6.34
C SER A 246 13.53 2.62 6.16
N GLU A 247 14.37 1.84 6.86
CA GLU A 247 15.83 1.96 6.87
C GLU A 247 16.48 0.57 6.77
N TYR A 248 17.35 0.36 5.79
CA TYR A 248 18.14 -0.87 5.62
C TYR A 248 19.48 -0.72 6.31
N ILE A 249 19.81 -1.64 7.21
CA ILE A 249 21.15 -1.72 7.78
C ILE A 249 21.99 -2.68 6.92
N LEU A 250 23.20 -2.25 6.53
CA LEU A 250 24.19 -3.13 5.90
C LEU A 250 24.36 -4.43 6.72
N GLY A 251 24.11 -5.58 6.10
CA GLY A 251 24.11 -6.90 6.74
C GLY A 251 22.72 -7.43 7.16
N GLU A 252 21.63 -6.69 6.99
CA GLU A 252 20.28 -7.21 7.17
C GLU A 252 19.85 -8.15 6.02
N THR A 253 18.97 -9.10 6.35
CA THR A 253 18.38 -10.07 5.43
C THR A 253 16.96 -9.64 5.08
N LEU A 254 16.67 -9.43 3.80
CA LEU A 254 15.31 -9.20 3.31
C LEU A 254 14.72 -10.53 2.86
N ASP A 255 13.56 -10.90 3.42
CA ASP A 255 12.85 -12.14 3.15
C ASP A 255 11.65 -11.87 2.23
N ILE A 256 11.74 -12.32 0.97
CA ILE A 256 10.65 -12.16 0.00
C ILE A 256 10.09 -13.53 -0.35
N TRP A 257 8.77 -13.64 -0.23
CA TRP A 257 8.01 -14.84 -0.55
C TRP A 257 7.38 -14.69 -1.93
N ALA A 258 7.76 -15.57 -2.84
CA ALA A 258 7.14 -15.65 -4.16
C ALA A 258 6.61 -17.07 -4.38
N ARG A 259 5.52 -17.18 -5.16
CA ARG A 259 5.10 -18.46 -5.74
C ARG A 259 6.27 -19.03 -6.56
N GLY A 260 6.42 -20.35 -6.56
CA GLY A 260 7.39 -21.04 -7.41
C GLY A 260 7.23 -20.68 -8.89
N PHE A 261 8.31 -20.85 -9.65
CA PHE A 261 8.33 -20.69 -11.09
C PHE A 261 7.37 -21.67 -11.77
N ALA A 262 6.62 -21.20 -12.76
CA ALA A 262 5.59 -22.00 -13.45
C ALA A 262 5.99 -22.47 -14.87
N LEU A 263 6.92 -21.80 -15.55
CA LEU A 263 7.35 -22.09 -16.93
C LEU A 263 8.87 -22.03 -17.10
N ALA A 264 9.42 -22.93 -17.96
CA ALA A 264 10.85 -23.37 -18.03
C ALA A 264 11.83 -22.20 -18.24
N ASP A 265 11.27 -21.12 -18.73
CA ASP A 265 11.85 -19.87 -19.17
C ASP A 265 11.70 -18.73 -18.14
N GLU A 266 10.92 -18.90 -17.07
CA GLU A 266 10.76 -17.88 -16.06
C GLU A 266 12.08 -17.60 -15.33
N ARG A 267 12.40 -16.32 -15.20
CA ARG A 267 13.57 -15.82 -14.49
C ARG A 267 13.16 -14.74 -13.52
N THR A 268 13.77 -14.75 -12.35
CA THR A 268 13.72 -13.62 -11.43
C THR A 268 14.96 -12.77 -11.64
N LEU A 269 14.78 -11.53 -12.07
CA LEU A 269 15.83 -10.53 -12.16
C LEU A 269 15.79 -9.64 -10.92
N LEU A 270 16.95 -9.45 -10.29
CA LEU A 270 17.14 -8.56 -9.17
C LEU A 270 17.94 -7.35 -9.62
N TYR A 271 17.40 -6.15 -9.44
CA TYR A 271 18.11 -4.90 -9.68
C TYR A 271 18.48 -4.20 -8.37
N ASN A 272 19.63 -3.52 -8.34
CA ASN A 272 19.97 -2.60 -7.25
C ASN A 272 19.23 -1.25 -7.42
N PRO A 273 19.34 -0.35 -6.44
CA PRO A 273 18.76 1.00 -6.53
C PRO A 273 19.28 1.88 -7.67
N SER A 274 20.38 1.48 -8.32
CA SER A 274 20.88 2.12 -9.54
C SER A 274 20.38 1.43 -10.83
N HIS A 275 19.38 0.55 -10.72
CA HIS A 275 18.82 -0.26 -11.80
C HIS A 275 19.83 -1.19 -12.50
N GLN A 276 20.89 -1.58 -11.80
CA GLN A 276 21.86 -2.55 -12.31
C GLN A 276 21.44 -3.95 -11.90
N LEU A 277 21.46 -4.89 -12.86
CA LEU A 277 21.16 -6.30 -12.60
C LEU A 277 22.22 -6.90 -11.66
N VAL A 278 21.79 -7.29 -10.47
CA VAL A 278 22.62 -7.87 -9.40
C VAL A 278 22.57 -9.39 -9.43
N ALA A 279 21.41 -9.97 -9.72
CA ALA A 279 21.27 -11.42 -9.77
C ALA A 279 20.21 -11.82 -10.80
N THR A 280 20.47 -12.97 -11.43
CA THR A 280 19.49 -13.69 -12.23
C THR A 280 19.31 -15.05 -11.60
N PHE A 281 18.09 -15.36 -11.19
CA PHE A 281 17.70 -16.70 -10.78
C PHE A 281 16.92 -17.32 -11.92
N ASP A 282 17.62 -18.11 -12.73
CA ASP A 282 16.99 -18.96 -13.74
C ASP A 282 16.22 -20.08 -13.04
N TRP A 283 15.04 -20.45 -13.53
CA TRP A 283 14.27 -21.56 -12.98
C TRP A 283 15.17 -22.80 -12.85
N PRO A 284 15.49 -23.23 -11.63
CA PRO A 284 16.19 -24.49 -11.46
C PRO A 284 15.14 -25.58 -11.58
N ASN A 285 15.44 -26.71 -12.24
CA ASN A 285 14.53 -27.84 -12.46
C ASN A 285 13.77 -28.27 -11.18
N TYR A 286 12.67 -27.58 -10.84
CA TYR A 286 11.97 -27.77 -9.58
C TYR A 286 10.59 -28.31 -9.84
N VAL A 287 10.16 -29.12 -8.88
CA VAL A 287 8.84 -29.70 -8.83
C VAL A 287 7.87 -28.61 -8.37
N ASP A 288 6.74 -28.53 -9.04
CA ASP A 288 5.63 -27.64 -8.70
C ASP A 288 5.26 -27.75 -7.20
N GLY A 289 4.85 -26.64 -6.57
CA GLY A 289 4.45 -26.60 -5.15
C GLY A 289 5.55 -26.29 -4.12
N TRP A 290 6.70 -25.75 -4.49
CA TRP A 290 7.71 -25.29 -3.52
C TRP A 290 7.57 -23.81 -3.19
N THR A 291 7.77 -23.46 -1.93
CA THR A 291 7.85 -22.06 -1.49
C THR A 291 9.28 -21.57 -1.66
N SER A 292 9.44 -20.40 -2.29
CA SER A 292 10.74 -19.76 -2.49
C SER A 292 10.92 -18.59 -1.52
N LYS A 293 12.12 -18.50 -0.95
CA LYS A 293 12.58 -17.42 -0.09
C LYS A 293 13.86 -16.88 -0.69
N TYR A 294 13.87 -15.58 -0.99
CA TYR A 294 15.09 -14.91 -1.42
C TYR A 294 15.70 -14.18 -0.23
N ILE A 295 17.00 -14.35 -0.01
CA ILE A 295 17.78 -13.67 1.03
C ILE A 295 18.85 -12.85 0.34
N TYR A 296 18.95 -11.57 0.69
CA TYR A 296 19.95 -10.66 0.14
C TYR A 296 20.86 -10.15 1.24
N THR A 297 22.13 -9.94 0.93
CA THR A 297 23.09 -9.31 1.85
C THR A 297 24.04 -8.44 1.04
N ALA A 298 24.10 -7.15 1.34
CA ALA A 298 25.15 -6.28 0.84
C ALA A 298 26.22 -6.14 1.94
N ASP A 299 27.49 -6.32 1.59
CA ASP A 299 28.59 -6.03 2.49
C ASP A 299 29.14 -4.61 2.32
N ALA A 300 29.99 -4.19 3.25
CA ALA A 300 30.59 -2.85 3.27
C ALA A 300 31.53 -2.57 2.08
N THR A 301 31.77 -3.55 1.21
CA THR A 301 32.54 -3.37 -0.02
C THR A 301 31.65 -3.16 -1.24
N GLY A 302 30.33 -3.18 -1.07
CA GLY A 302 29.37 -3.14 -2.17
C GLY A 302 29.23 -4.49 -2.87
N GLN A 303 29.70 -5.58 -2.26
CA GLN A 303 29.43 -6.92 -2.76
C GLN A 303 28.03 -7.35 -2.31
N TRP A 304 27.19 -7.74 -3.27
CA TRP A 304 25.86 -8.25 -3.01
C TRP A 304 25.89 -9.76 -3.14
N THR A 305 25.35 -10.43 -2.13
CA THR A 305 25.04 -11.85 -2.15
C THR A 305 23.53 -12.03 -2.15
N ALA A 306 23.06 -12.97 -2.95
CA ALA A 306 21.66 -13.29 -3.07
C ALA A 306 21.49 -14.82 -3.03
N TYR A 307 20.68 -15.32 -2.10
CA TYR A 307 20.38 -16.74 -1.93
C TYR A 307 18.93 -17.01 -2.28
N LEU A 308 18.69 -17.99 -3.14
CA LEU A 308 17.39 -18.61 -3.29
C LEU A 308 17.34 -19.84 -2.38
N GLN A 309 16.54 -19.76 -1.33
CA GLN A 309 16.14 -20.89 -0.53
C GLN A 309 14.78 -21.39 -1.00
N THR A 310 14.58 -22.69 -0.98
CA THR A 310 13.27 -23.28 -1.25
C THR A 310 12.95 -24.32 -0.19
N LYS A 311 11.67 -24.57 0.04
CA LYS A 311 11.21 -25.74 0.79
C LYS A 311 9.95 -26.33 0.17
N PRO A 312 9.70 -27.64 0.32
CA PRO A 312 8.42 -28.25 -0.03
C PRO A 312 7.28 -27.56 0.73
N PHE A 313 6.11 -27.42 0.09
CA PHE A 313 4.94 -26.73 0.62
C PHE A 313 4.68 -27.00 2.12
N LEU A 314 4.58 -25.92 2.90
CA LEU A 314 4.19 -25.83 4.32
C LEU A 314 5.01 -26.63 5.35
N TRP A 315 5.77 -27.66 4.97
CA TRP A 315 6.50 -28.52 5.90
C TRP A 315 7.91 -28.86 5.38
N GLY A 316 8.92 -28.70 6.24
CA GLY A 316 10.31 -29.04 5.94
C GLY A 316 11.28 -27.89 6.17
N ASP A 317 12.57 -28.23 6.28
CA ASP A 317 13.65 -27.27 6.45
C ASP A 317 13.94 -26.52 5.15
N TRP A 318 14.29 -25.24 5.27
CA TRP A 318 14.80 -24.45 4.16
C TRP A 318 16.09 -25.05 3.61
N LYS A 319 16.15 -25.24 2.29
CA LYS A 319 17.37 -25.62 1.60
C LYS A 319 17.81 -24.49 0.71
N VAL A 320 19.06 -24.05 0.87
CA VAL A 320 19.73 -23.16 -0.11
C VAL A 320 19.86 -23.94 -1.39
N GLN A 321 19.29 -23.41 -2.46
CA GLN A 321 19.33 -24.08 -3.75
C GLN A 321 20.21 -23.37 -4.77
N SER A 322 20.16 -22.04 -4.79
CA SER A 322 20.99 -21.23 -5.68
C SER A 322 21.59 -20.08 -4.89
N TYR A 323 22.81 -19.71 -5.26
CA TYR A 323 23.51 -18.56 -4.74
C TYR A 323 24.08 -17.78 -5.92
N SER A 324 23.88 -16.46 -5.91
CA SER A 324 24.51 -15.53 -6.83
C SER A 324 25.29 -14.50 -6.03
N THR A 325 26.48 -14.16 -6.50
CA THR A 325 27.25 -13.06 -5.95
C THR A 325 27.58 -12.10 -7.08
N ALA A 326 27.30 -10.83 -6.87
CA ALA A 326 27.66 -9.77 -7.79
C ALA A 326 28.48 -8.73 -7.04
N ASN A 327 29.63 -8.39 -7.61
CA ASN A 327 30.44 -7.29 -7.13
C ASN A 327 30.08 -6.07 -7.95
N ILE A 328 29.41 -5.12 -7.33
CA ILE A 328 29.05 -3.86 -8.00
C ILE A 328 30.16 -2.88 -7.66
N ASN A 329 30.96 -2.52 -8.67
CA ASN A 329 31.87 -1.40 -8.48
C ASN A 329 31.02 -0.18 -8.12
N PRO A 330 31.30 0.50 -7.00
CA PRO A 330 30.55 1.69 -6.64
C PRO A 330 30.60 2.65 -7.82
N VAL A 331 29.43 3.14 -8.22
CA VAL A 331 29.35 4.16 -9.27
C VAL A 331 30.29 5.28 -8.83
N PRO A 332 31.29 5.67 -9.65
CA PRO A 332 32.20 6.73 -9.28
C PRO A 332 31.35 7.96 -8.91
N PRO A 333 31.64 8.63 -7.80
CA PRO A 333 30.84 9.75 -7.33
C PRO A 333 30.61 10.72 -8.48
N PRO A 334 29.37 11.21 -8.67
CA PRO A 334 29.05 12.07 -9.80
C PRO A 334 30.09 13.19 -9.84
N THR A 335 30.75 13.33 -10.98
CA THR A 335 31.70 14.43 -11.18
C THR A 335 30.92 15.71 -10.90
N PRO A 336 31.37 16.58 -9.97
CA PRO A 336 30.57 17.71 -9.52
C PRO A 336 30.12 18.50 -10.75
N THR A 337 28.80 18.52 -10.97
CA THR A 337 28.22 19.30 -12.06
C THR A 337 28.65 20.76 -11.82
N PRO A 338 29.28 21.43 -12.79
CA PRO A 338 29.66 22.82 -12.61
C PRO A 338 28.43 23.61 -12.19
N SER A 339 28.57 24.35 -11.08
CA SER A 339 27.48 25.14 -10.48
C SER A 339 26.75 25.91 -11.58
N PRO A 340 25.43 25.76 -11.74
CA PRO A 340 24.68 26.46 -12.76
C PRO A 340 24.90 27.96 -12.58
N THR A 341 25.38 28.61 -13.63
CA THR A 341 25.53 30.06 -13.64
C THR A 341 24.15 30.67 -13.35
N PRO A 342 24.01 31.56 -12.35
CA PRO A 342 22.70 32.06 -11.94
C PRO A 342 21.98 32.66 -13.15
N GLN A 343 20.85 32.05 -13.50
CA GLN A 343 19.99 32.54 -14.56
C GLN A 343 19.45 33.91 -14.13
N PRO A 344 19.50 34.95 -14.98
CA PRO A 344 19.01 36.28 -14.63
C PRO A 344 17.52 36.19 -14.25
N THR A 345 17.23 36.55 -13.00
CA THR A 345 15.89 36.60 -12.45
C THR A 345 15.07 37.61 -13.27
N VAL A 346 14.03 37.13 -13.93
CA VAL A 346 13.08 37.99 -14.66
C VAL A 346 12.38 38.85 -13.62
N ALA A 347 12.46 40.18 -13.77
CA ALA A 347 11.77 41.11 -12.87
C ALA A 347 10.26 40.81 -12.88
N PRO A 348 9.60 40.71 -11.70
CA PRO A 348 8.20 40.38 -11.62
C PRO A 348 7.36 41.42 -12.38
N THR A 349 6.54 40.95 -13.32
CA THR A 349 5.52 41.76 -13.98
C THR A 349 4.57 42.30 -12.91
N PRO A 350 4.33 43.62 -12.83
CA PRO A 350 3.44 44.19 -11.83
C PRO A 350 2.02 43.66 -12.02
N VAL A 351 1.54 42.92 -11.01
CA VAL A 351 0.15 42.47 -10.93
C VAL A 351 -0.74 43.70 -10.70
N PRO A 352 -1.89 43.84 -11.39
CA PRO A 352 -2.80 44.96 -11.19
C PRO A 352 -3.20 45.12 -9.73
N THR A 353 -2.88 46.27 -9.15
CA THR A 353 -3.24 46.61 -7.77
C THR A 353 -4.75 46.83 -7.68
N THR A 354 -5.49 45.87 -7.16
CA THR A 354 -6.88 46.06 -6.76
C THR A 354 -6.94 47.04 -5.58
N ALA A 355 -7.96 47.89 -5.54
CA ALA A 355 -8.13 48.85 -4.45
C ALA A 355 -8.12 48.13 -3.08
N PRO A 356 -7.49 48.69 -2.03
CA PRO A 356 -7.39 48.03 -0.73
C PRO A 356 -8.78 47.68 -0.21
N GLY A 357 -9.06 46.38 -0.14
CA GLY A 357 -10.24 45.89 0.54
C GLY A 357 -10.16 46.18 2.05
N PRO A 358 -11.29 46.11 2.76
CA PRO A 358 -11.32 46.29 4.20
C PRO A 358 -10.29 45.38 4.90
N SER A 359 -9.49 45.93 5.82
CA SER A 359 -8.40 45.21 6.48
C SER A 359 -8.81 44.56 7.79
N ALA A 360 -8.09 43.51 8.17
CA ALA A 360 -8.21 42.81 9.45
C ALA A 360 -6.81 42.57 10.04
N VAL A 361 -6.73 41.94 11.21
CA VAL A 361 -5.46 41.62 11.88
C VAL A 361 -5.23 40.11 11.82
N LEU A 362 -4.08 39.71 11.29
CA LEU A 362 -3.56 38.34 11.38
C LEU A 362 -2.48 38.30 12.45
N TYR A 363 -2.55 37.31 13.34
CA TYR A 363 -1.55 37.12 14.38
C TYR A 363 -1.27 35.64 14.65
N GLY A 364 -0.12 35.32 15.25
CA GLY A 364 0.18 33.94 15.63
C GLY A 364 1.62 33.75 16.07
N TYR A 365 1.96 32.51 16.38
CA TYR A 365 3.29 32.08 16.82
C TYR A 365 3.93 31.14 15.80
N ILE A 366 5.26 31.12 15.76
CA ILE A 366 6.03 30.18 14.93
C ILE A 366 6.86 29.27 15.82
N TYR A 367 6.64 27.95 15.70
CA TYR A 367 7.34 26.91 16.44
C TYR A 367 8.17 26.02 15.52
N ASP A 368 9.20 25.37 16.06
CA ASP A 368 9.82 24.19 15.47
C ASP A 368 9.05 22.91 15.82
N THR A 369 9.44 21.79 15.22
CA THR A 369 8.84 20.46 15.51
C THR A 369 9.05 19.99 16.95
N SER A 370 9.96 20.61 17.71
CA SER A 370 10.21 20.34 19.13
C SER A 370 9.42 21.26 20.05
N GLY A 371 8.62 22.19 19.51
CA GLY A 371 7.81 23.13 20.27
C GLY A 371 8.55 24.40 20.71
N ASN A 372 9.79 24.62 20.29
CA ASN A 372 10.52 25.85 20.57
C ASN A 372 10.08 26.95 19.61
N ARG A 373 10.08 28.20 20.06
CA ARG A 373 9.72 29.35 19.21
C ARG A 373 10.89 29.75 18.32
N ILE A 374 10.61 30.11 17.06
CA ILE A 374 11.62 30.44 16.04
C ILE A 374 11.72 31.96 15.84
N TYR A 375 12.93 32.52 15.98
CA TYR A 375 13.23 33.93 15.78
C TYR A 375 13.57 34.28 14.32
N GLY A 376 13.39 35.55 13.96
CA GLY A 376 13.86 36.06 12.65
C GLY A 376 13.03 35.62 11.45
N THR A 377 11.87 35.01 11.71
CA THR A 377 10.94 34.52 10.69
C THR A 377 10.35 35.68 9.89
N THR A 378 10.27 35.49 8.58
CA THR A 378 9.57 36.39 7.65
C THR A 378 8.22 35.77 7.30
N ILE A 379 7.14 36.49 7.59
CA ILE A 379 5.78 36.14 7.19
C ILE A 379 5.42 36.94 5.94
N THR A 380 5.01 36.27 4.87
CA THR A 380 4.58 36.90 3.62
C THR A 380 3.17 36.45 3.27
N VAL A 381 2.31 37.38 2.87
CA VAL A 381 0.95 37.11 2.42
C VAL A 381 0.92 37.19 0.89
N ASP A 382 0.06 36.42 0.24
CA ASP A 382 -0.13 36.43 -1.22
C ASP A 382 -0.38 37.81 -1.86
N THR A 383 -0.81 38.78 -1.06
CA THR A 383 -0.95 40.21 -1.44
C THR A 383 0.39 40.95 -1.57
N GLY A 384 1.52 40.30 -1.26
CA GLY A 384 2.86 40.87 -1.24
C GLY A 384 3.21 41.60 0.07
N GLN A 385 2.31 41.63 1.06
CA GLN A 385 2.61 42.18 2.37
C GLN A 385 3.54 41.24 3.14
N SER A 386 4.58 41.79 3.76
CA SER A 386 5.52 41.03 4.57
C SER A 386 5.68 41.62 5.97
N TYR A 387 5.83 40.76 6.96
CA TYR A 387 6.20 41.10 8.33
C TYR A 387 7.48 40.35 8.70
N ARG A 388 8.44 41.04 9.33
CA ARG A 388 9.64 40.43 9.89
C ARG A 388 10.03 41.18 11.14
N ASP A 389 9.94 40.52 12.29
CA ASP A 389 10.51 41.02 13.53
C ASP A 389 11.65 40.07 13.95
N PRO A 390 12.90 40.54 14.00
CA PRO A 390 14.02 39.72 14.45
C PRO A 390 13.99 39.40 15.95
N ASN A 391 13.19 40.10 16.76
CA ASN A 391 13.22 40.02 18.22
C ASN A 391 11.96 39.44 18.85
N ASP A 392 10.88 39.25 18.08
CA ASP A 392 9.63 38.72 18.59
C ASP A 392 9.37 37.28 18.12
N TYR A 393 8.58 36.56 18.92
CA TYR A 393 8.15 35.19 18.67
C TYR A 393 6.74 35.12 18.09
N ASP A 394 6.00 36.23 18.17
CA ASP A 394 4.74 36.38 17.50
C ASP A 394 4.86 37.33 16.30
N TYR A 395 3.86 37.25 15.45
CA TYR A 395 3.68 38.24 14.40
C TYR A 395 2.29 38.84 14.53
N VAL A 396 2.18 40.12 14.21
CA VAL A 396 0.91 40.84 14.12
C VAL A 396 0.97 41.72 12.87
N MET A 397 0.13 41.44 11.88
CA MET A 397 0.10 42.22 10.65
C MET A 397 -1.32 42.51 10.16
N SER A 398 -1.50 43.68 9.55
CA SER A 398 -2.78 44.04 8.94
C SER A 398 -2.85 43.52 7.51
N VAL A 399 -3.89 42.73 7.20
CA VAL A 399 -4.07 42.06 5.91
C VAL A 399 -5.49 42.28 5.38
N PRO A 400 -5.70 42.40 4.06
CA PRO A 400 -7.05 42.51 3.48
C PRO A 400 -7.90 41.28 3.80
N SER A 401 -9.17 41.47 4.17
CA SER A 401 -10.11 40.37 4.46
C SER A 401 -10.34 39.45 3.26
N GLY A 402 -10.61 38.17 3.50
CA GLY A 402 -10.82 37.13 2.50
C GLY A 402 -9.86 35.96 2.65
N MET A 403 -9.92 35.00 1.73
CA MET A 403 -8.99 33.87 1.71
C MET A 403 -7.58 34.35 1.37
N ARG A 404 -6.59 33.96 2.18
CA ARG A 404 -5.18 34.33 2.00
C ARG A 404 -4.28 33.11 2.09
N ALA A 405 -3.30 33.03 1.21
CA ALA A 405 -2.12 32.19 1.44
C ALA A 405 -1.07 32.98 2.21
N VAL A 406 -0.56 32.39 3.30
CA VAL A 406 0.42 32.99 4.19
C VAL A 406 1.62 32.06 4.29
N THR A 407 2.79 32.57 3.99
CA THR A 407 4.06 31.84 3.93
C THR A 407 5.00 32.30 5.04
N ALA A 408 5.50 31.36 5.84
CA ALA A 408 6.53 31.58 6.84
C ALA A 408 7.87 31.03 6.35
N ALA A 409 8.92 31.84 6.43
CA ALA A 409 10.29 31.48 6.07
C ALA A 409 11.28 31.95 7.16
N ALA A 410 12.20 31.07 7.55
CA ALA A 410 13.24 31.36 8.53
C ALA A 410 14.54 30.64 8.13
N ASP A 411 15.69 31.25 8.41
CA ASP A 411 16.99 30.66 8.12
C ASP A 411 17.16 29.35 8.90
N GLY A 412 17.57 28.29 8.21
CA GLY A 412 17.69 26.97 8.84
C GLY A 412 16.39 26.19 8.97
N TYR A 413 15.29 26.61 8.33
CA TYR A 413 14.01 25.92 8.33
C TYR A 413 13.38 25.83 6.93
N LEU A 414 12.57 24.79 6.70
CA LEU A 414 11.78 24.62 5.48
C LEU A 414 10.64 25.65 5.49
N THR A 415 10.43 26.31 4.34
CA THR A 415 9.34 27.26 4.15
C THR A 415 7.99 26.54 4.25
N GLN A 416 7.01 27.15 4.94
CA GLN A 416 5.67 26.59 5.10
C GLN A 416 4.62 27.60 4.63
N THR A 417 3.64 27.17 3.85
CA THR A 417 2.51 27.99 3.40
C THR A 417 1.18 27.42 3.91
N LYS A 418 0.32 28.26 4.48
CA LYS A 418 -1.02 27.89 4.96
C LYS A 418 -2.08 28.82 4.37
N GLY A 419 -3.27 28.28 4.11
CA GLY A 419 -4.46 29.05 3.75
C GLY A 419 -5.23 29.48 5.00
N VAL A 420 -5.68 30.73 5.06
CA VAL A 420 -6.54 31.24 6.15
C VAL A 420 -7.62 32.15 5.58
N TYR A 421 -8.86 32.02 6.08
CA TYR A 421 -9.92 32.99 5.80
C TYR A 421 -9.85 34.12 6.82
N VAL A 422 -9.51 35.32 6.37
CA VAL A 422 -9.37 36.49 7.22
C VAL A 422 -10.69 37.27 7.28
N GLU A 423 -11.35 37.25 8.44
CA GLU A 423 -12.58 38.01 8.66
C GLU A 423 -12.31 39.50 8.88
N TYR A 424 -13.07 40.36 8.19
CA TYR A 424 -12.98 41.82 8.35
C TYR A 424 -13.19 42.27 9.80
N GLY A 425 -12.33 43.18 10.28
CA GLY A 425 -12.43 43.77 11.61
C GLY A 425 -12.18 42.80 12.77
N ARG A 426 -11.75 41.57 12.49
CA ARG A 426 -11.43 40.55 13.49
C ARG A 426 -9.93 40.31 13.59
N PHE A 427 -9.54 39.74 14.72
CA PHE A 427 -8.24 39.13 14.93
C PHE A 427 -8.33 37.66 14.50
N ASN A 428 -7.50 37.26 13.54
CA ASN A 428 -7.46 35.92 12.98
C ASN A 428 -6.14 35.28 13.43
N ARG A 429 -6.21 34.13 14.11
CA ARG A 429 -5.01 33.44 14.60
C ARG A 429 -4.51 32.41 13.58
N LEU A 430 -3.22 32.41 13.27
CA LEU A 430 -2.58 31.42 12.41
C LEU A 430 -1.16 31.11 12.89
N ASP A 431 -0.97 29.91 13.45
CA ASP A 431 0.34 29.47 13.95
C ASP A 431 1.06 28.60 12.90
N PHE A 432 2.40 28.61 12.90
CA PHE A 432 3.26 27.79 12.03
C PHE A 432 4.10 26.80 12.84
N ASN A 433 4.29 25.60 12.31
CA ASN A 433 5.18 24.57 12.88
C ASN A 433 6.19 24.21 11.78
N MET A 434 7.40 24.76 11.84
CA MET A 434 8.42 24.65 10.80
C MET A 434 9.41 23.53 11.10
N GLN A 435 9.81 22.81 10.06
CA GLN A 435 10.81 21.75 10.15
C GLN A 435 12.20 22.32 9.86
N SER A 436 13.19 21.97 10.68
CA SER A 436 14.57 22.45 10.51
C SER A 436 15.24 21.86 9.27
N THR A 437 16.04 22.67 8.55
CA THR A 437 16.90 22.25 7.43
C THR A 437 18.32 21.92 7.87
N VAL A 438 18.72 22.22 9.11
CA VAL A 438 19.99 21.70 9.61
C VAL A 438 19.85 20.21 9.78
N ILE A 439 20.38 19.49 8.79
CA ILE A 439 20.85 18.12 8.98
C ILE A 439 21.77 18.18 10.21
N PRO A 440 21.50 17.41 11.28
CA PRO A 440 22.32 17.45 12.48
C PRO A 440 23.79 17.29 12.09
N THR A 441 24.62 18.25 12.48
CA THR A 441 26.08 18.15 12.28
C THR A 441 26.52 16.85 12.95
N PRO A 442 27.06 15.87 12.22
CA PRO A 442 27.43 14.61 12.82
C PRO A 442 28.45 14.88 13.92
N THR A 443 28.15 14.38 15.13
CA THR A 443 29.13 14.27 16.22
C THR A 443 30.41 13.67 15.63
N PRO A 444 31.61 14.22 15.91
CA PRO A 444 32.86 13.70 15.33
C PRO A 444 33.10 12.27 15.81
N THR A 445 32.65 11.32 14.98
CA THR A 445 32.86 9.88 15.13
C THR A 445 34.20 9.54 14.46
N PRO A 446 35.05 8.70 15.07
CA PRO A 446 36.34 8.29 14.51
C PRO A 446 36.18 7.87 13.04
N GLN A 447 37.10 8.33 12.20
CA GLN A 447 37.12 8.20 10.74
C GLN A 447 36.45 6.90 10.25
N LEU A 448 35.18 7.01 9.87
CA LEU A 448 34.38 5.94 9.30
C LEU A 448 34.64 5.86 7.80
N LEU A 449 34.66 4.62 7.31
CA LEU A 449 34.65 4.28 5.89
C LEU A 449 33.49 4.99 5.16
N PRO A 450 33.61 5.18 3.82
CA PRO A 450 32.61 5.89 3.02
C PRO A 450 31.19 5.43 3.33
N ASP A 451 30.31 6.41 3.50
CA ASP A 451 28.87 6.23 3.72
C ASP A 451 28.26 5.45 2.54
N LEU A 452 27.79 4.25 2.84
CA LEU A 452 27.11 3.34 1.93
C LEU A 452 25.62 3.19 2.29
N SER A 453 25.04 4.13 3.03
CA SER A 453 23.62 4.10 3.32
C SER A 453 22.80 4.22 2.04
N ILE A 454 21.99 3.20 1.79
CA ILE A 454 21.05 3.14 0.68
C ILE A 454 19.70 3.59 1.23
N THR A 455 19.17 4.72 0.78
CA THR A 455 17.81 5.15 1.10
C THR A 455 16.81 4.19 0.45
N SER A 456 15.75 3.84 1.17
CA SER A 456 14.70 2.90 0.71
C SER A 456 13.88 3.49 -0.43
N ILE A 457 14.31 3.21 -1.65
CA ILE A 457 13.53 3.25 -2.89
C ILE A 457 14.40 2.51 -3.93
N ASP A 458 13.80 1.65 -4.75
CA ASP A 458 14.39 1.00 -5.94
C ASP A 458 15.06 -0.39 -5.79
N ILE A 459 14.48 -1.35 -5.06
CA ILE A 459 14.68 -2.77 -5.42
C ILE A 459 13.46 -3.22 -6.24
N PHE A 460 13.63 -3.38 -7.54
CA PHE A 460 12.59 -3.86 -8.44
C PHE A 460 12.80 -5.33 -8.78
N PHE A 461 11.70 -6.08 -8.75
CA PHE A 461 11.64 -7.45 -9.25
C PHE A 461 10.99 -7.43 -10.62
N GLU A 462 11.73 -7.92 -11.61
CA GLU A 462 11.16 -8.16 -12.93
C GLU A 462 11.05 -9.67 -13.12
N LYS A 463 9.80 -10.13 -13.26
CA LYS A 463 9.52 -11.49 -13.71
C LYS A 463 9.49 -11.47 -15.24
N VAL A 464 10.49 -12.07 -15.86
CA VAL A 464 10.56 -12.21 -17.32
C VAL A 464 10.05 -13.60 -17.68
N ILE A 465 9.05 -13.65 -18.57
CA ILE A 465 8.50 -14.88 -19.18
C ILE A 465 9.05 -14.98 -20.60
#